data_AF-W0EHS6-F1
#
_entry.id   AF-W0EHS6-F1
#
_cell.length_a   1.000
_cell.length_b   1.000
_cell.length_c   1.000
_cell.angle_alpha   90.00
_cell.angle_beta   90.00
_cell.angle_gamma   90.00
#
_symmetry.space_group_name_H-M   'P 1'
#
loop_
_entity.id
_entity.type
_entity.pdbx_description
1 polymer ?
#
loop_
_entity_poly.entity_id
_entity_poly.type
_entity_poly.pdbx_seq_one_letter_code
_entity_poly.pdbx_strand_id
1 'polypeptide(L)'
;MIKRISIVMIIILSIILTGCGSELNRPVSGISQEATESISKVSRIYGESKPQIITVKRTETEVTKEMMYIVFVKGKFQNGDQKASNLEFSVLASGKSVWALRPFNDDNNQDVWEETSVNINDIGRI
;
A
#
# COMPACT_ATOMS: atom_id res chain seq x y z
N MET A 1 23.68 13.05 49.82
CA MET A 1 23.05 13.87 48.76
C MET A 1 23.04 13.05 47.46
N ILE A 2 21.93 12.38 47.16
CA ILE A 2 21.83 11.43 46.04
C ILE A 2 21.27 12.14 44.82
N LYS A 3 22.01 12.00 43.71
CA LYS A 3 21.74 12.46 42.34
C LYS A 3 20.27 12.27 41.94
N ARG A 4 19.45 13.33 42.01
CA ARG A 4 18.05 13.33 41.53
C ARG A 4 17.88 13.89 40.11
N ILE A 5 18.96 14.04 39.35
CA ILE A 5 18.92 14.74 38.05
C ILE A 5 18.78 13.77 36.85
N SER A 6 19.05 12.47 36.98
CA SER A 6 19.13 11.57 35.81
C SER A 6 17.84 10.85 35.40
N ILE A 7 16.79 10.79 36.23
CA ILE A 7 15.61 9.95 35.90
C ILE A 7 14.58 10.71 35.05
N VAL A 8 14.42 12.02 35.25
CA VAL A 8 13.43 12.82 34.51
C VAL A 8 13.79 12.96 33.03
N MET A 9 15.09 12.94 32.69
CA MET A 9 15.54 13.11 31.30
C MET A 9 15.35 11.84 30.44
N ILE A 10 15.20 10.66 31.05
CA ILE A 10 14.95 9.42 30.32
C ILE A 10 13.48 9.32 29.89
N ILE A 11 12.55 9.82 30.70
CA ILE A 11 11.10 9.74 30.41
C ILE A 11 10.70 10.69 29.26
N ILE A 12 11.38 11.83 29.12
CA ILE A 12 11.11 12.79 28.02
C ILE A 12 11.61 12.25 26.67
N LEU A 13 12.63 11.38 26.66
CA LEU A 13 13.16 10.80 25.42
C LEU A 13 12.29 9.64 24.88
N SER A 14 11.44 9.04 25.72
CA SER A 14 10.57 7.92 25.32
C SER A 14 9.31 8.36 24.55
N ILE A 15 8.96 9.65 24.56
CA ILE A 15 7.72 10.14 23.93
C ILE A 15 7.92 10.43 22.43
N ILE A 16 9.17 10.50 21.95
CA ILE A 16 9.47 10.86 20.55
C ILE A 16 9.46 9.62 19.61
N LEU A 17 9.38 8.40 20.16
CA LEU A 17 9.42 7.15 19.36
C LEU A 17 8.05 6.53 19.06
N THR A 18 6.95 7.08 19.58
CA THR A 18 5.59 6.57 19.33
C THR A 18 4.80 7.42 18.34
N GLY A 19 5.49 8.24 17.56
CA GLY A 19 4.92 9.06 16.50
C GLY A 19 5.17 8.51 15.11
N CYS A 20 4.99 7.20 14.87
CA CYS A 20 4.62 6.74 13.52
C CYS A 20 3.24 7.34 13.27
N GLY A 21 3.22 8.60 12.84
CA GLY A 21 2.03 9.29 12.43
C GLY A 21 1.34 8.41 11.41
N SER A 22 0.17 7.90 11.78
CA SER A 22 -0.78 7.36 10.83
C SER A 22 -1.11 8.51 9.89
N GLU A 23 -0.31 8.66 8.83
CA GLU A 23 -0.70 9.44 7.67
C GLU A 23 -2.00 8.80 7.22
N LEU A 24 -3.09 9.44 7.63
CA LEU A 24 -4.44 9.07 7.32
C LEU A 24 -4.49 8.99 5.79
N ASN A 25 -4.61 7.77 5.26
CA ASN A 25 -4.88 7.50 3.86
C ASN A 25 -6.21 8.17 3.51
N ARG A 26 -6.16 9.47 3.20
CA ARG A 26 -7.31 10.15 2.65
C ARG A 26 -7.63 9.45 1.34
N PRO A 27 -8.86 8.96 1.14
CA PRO A 27 -9.23 8.36 -0.12
C PRO A 27 -8.93 9.36 -1.24
N VAL A 28 -8.22 8.89 -2.26
CA VAL A 28 -8.04 9.68 -3.48
C VAL A 28 -9.44 9.87 -4.07
N SER A 29 -9.75 11.11 -4.46
CA SER A 29 -11.09 11.50 -4.93
C SER A 29 -11.62 10.50 -5.96
N GLY A 30 -12.79 9.90 -5.69
CA GLY A 30 -13.44 8.91 -6.57
C GLY A 30 -13.17 7.43 -6.24
N ILE A 31 -12.33 7.13 -5.25
CA ILE A 31 -12.10 5.77 -4.73
C ILE A 31 -12.74 5.60 -3.35
N SER A 32 -13.30 4.43 -3.07
CA SER A 32 -13.74 4.08 -1.71
C SER A 32 -12.56 4.03 -0.73
N GLN A 33 -12.85 4.21 0.55
CA GLN A 33 -11.85 4.15 1.60
C GLN A 33 -11.25 2.74 1.68
N GLU A 34 -12.08 1.71 1.60
CA GLU A 34 -11.68 0.30 1.70
C GLU A 34 -10.74 -0.13 0.56
N ALA A 35 -11.02 0.34 -0.65
CA ALA A 35 -10.11 0.12 -1.78
C ALA A 35 -8.79 0.90 -1.58
N THR A 36 -8.83 2.13 -1.08
CA THR A 36 -7.62 2.92 -0.77
C THR A 36 -6.74 2.21 0.27
N GLU A 37 -7.34 1.65 1.31
CA GLU A 37 -6.64 0.86 2.33
C GLU A 37 -6.00 -0.39 1.71
N SER A 38 -6.73 -1.08 0.83
CA SER A 38 -6.25 -2.29 0.15
C SER A 38 -5.09 -2.00 -0.79
N ILE A 39 -5.17 -0.93 -1.58
CA ILE A 39 -4.08 -0.44 -2.44
C ILE A 39 -2.81 -0.18 -1.64
N SER A 40 -2.98 0.40 -0.45
CA SER A 40 -1.86 0.71 0.43
C SER A 40 -1.27 -0.55 1.06
N LYS A 41 -2.10 -1.54 1.40
CA LYS A 41 -1.62 -2.86 1.86
C LYS A 41 -0.80 -3.55 0.77
N VAL A 42 -1.31 -3.61 -0.47
CA VAL A 42 -0.60 -4.20 -1.61
C VAL A 42 0.75 -3.52 -1.83
N SER A 43 0.77 -2.19 -1.83
CA SER A 43 2.02 -1.43 -2.00
C SER A 43 3.06 -1.77 -0.93
N ARG A 44 2.61 -1.91 0.34
CA ARG A 44 3.49 -2.26 1.46
C ARG A 44 4.05 -3.66 1.40
N ILE A 45 3.31 -4.63 0.84
CA ILE A 45 3.82 -6.00 0.62
C ILE A 45 5.09 -5.94 -0.23
N TYR A 46 5.10 -5.07 -1.24
CA TYR A 46 6.23 -4.88 -2.13
C TYR A 46 7.16 -3.75 -1.68
N GLY A 47 7.15 -3.39 -0.39
CA GLY A 47 8.12 -2.47 0.21
C GLY A 47 7.83 -0.98 0.05
N GLU A 48 6.74 -0.56 -0.60
CA GLU A 48 6.39 0.85 -0.75
C GLU A 48 5.35 1.27 0.30
N SER A 49 5.75 2.18 1.19
CA SER A 49 4.92 2.69 2.28
C SER A 49 4.02 3.86 1.91
N LYS A 50 4.41 4.63 0.88
CA LYS A 50 3.73 5.84 0.41
C LYS A 50 3.60 5.84 -1.13
N PRO A 51 2.85 4.89 -1.70
CA PRO A 51 2.65 4.82 -3.13
C PRO A 51 1.89 6.07 -3.62
N GLN A 52 2.21 6.53 -4.83
CA GLN A 52 1.44 7.56 -5.50
C GLN A 52 0.40 6.90 -6.41
N ILE A 53 -0.89 7.09 -6.12
CA ILE A 53 -1.97 6.66 -7.02
C ILE A 53 -2.05 7.64 -8.19
N ILE A 54 -1.78 7.18 -9.41
CA ILE A 54 -1.71 8.03 -10.61
C ILE A 54 -3.03 8.02 -11.38
N THR A 55 -3.64 6.85 -11.53
CA THR A 55 -4.85 6.70 -12.32
C THR A 55 -5.74 5.66 -11.70
N VAL A 56 -7.04 5.96 -11.70
CA VAL A 56 -8.08 5.02 -11.33
C VAL A 56 -9.17 5.01 -12.39
N LYS A 57 -9.38 3.84 -12.97
CA LYS A 57 -10.55 3.57 -13.80
C LYS A 57 -11.60 2.85 -12.97
N ARG A 58 -12.72 3.52 -12.72
CA ARG A 58 -13.89 2.94 -12.07
C ARG A 58 -14.67 2.09 -13.08
N THR A 59 -15.01 0.87 -12.71
CA THR A 59 -15.80 -0.04 -13.55
C THR A 59 -16.52 -1.09 -12.69
N GLU A 60 -17.07 -2.12 -13.30
CA GLU A 60 -17.76 -3.22 -12.64
C GLU A 60 -17.18 -4.55 -13.09
N THR A 61 -17.13 -5.53 -12.19
CA THR A 61 -16.79 -6.91 -12.56
C THR A 61 -17.81 -7.44 -13.57
N GLU A 62 -17.37 -8.27 -14.52
CA GLU A 62 -18.24 -8.73 -15.60
C GLU A 62 -19.43 -9.56 -15.11
N VAL A 63 -19.18 -10.47 -14.16
CA VAL A 63 -20.15 -11.49 -13.69
C VAL A 63 -21.06 -10.95 -12.59
N THR A 64 -20.51 -10.44 -11.49
CA THR A 64 -21.28 -10.04 -10.30
C THR A 64 -21.74 -8.59 -10.34
N LYS A 65 -21.28 -7.80 -11.34
CA LYS A 65 -21.49 -6.34 -11.43
C LYS A 65 -21.03 -5.58 -10.18
N GLU A 66 -20.12 -6.16 -9.41
CA GLU A 66 -19.54 -5.47 -8.27
C GLU A 66 -18.64 -4.33 -8.73
N MET A 67 -18.77 -3.18 -8.07
CA MET A 67 -17.93 -2.03 -8.33
C MET A 67 -16.46 -2.38 -8.08
N MET A 68 -15.60 -2.04 -9.02
CA MET A 68 -14.15 -2.23 -8.93
C MET A 68 -13.38 -1.04 -9.49
N TYR A 69 -12.09 -1.02 -9.19
CA TYR A 69 -11.13 -0.03 -9.64
C TYR A 69 -9.96 -0.74 -10.30
N ILE A 70 -9.59 -0.31 -11.51
CA ILE A 70 -8.27 -0.62 -12.08
C ILE A 70 -7.39 0.56 -11.70
N VAL A 71 -6.31 0.28 -10.98
CA VAL A 71 -5.44 1.30 -10.38
C VAL A 71 -4.04 1.17 -10.93
N PHE A 72 -3.43 2.33 -11.18
CA PHE A 72 -2.02 2.48 -11.44
C PHE A 72 -1.40 3.19 -10.25
N VAL A 73 -0.39 2.58 -9.64
CA VAL A 73 0.39 3.17 -8.55
C VAL A 73 1.86 3.25 -8.91
N LYS A 74 2.48 4.39 -8.59
CA LYS A 74 3.92 4.64 -8.74
C LYS A 74 4.60 4.59 -7.39
N GLY A 75 5.80 4.04 -7.35
CA GLY A 75 6.53 3.84 -6.10
C GLY A 75 7.86 3.12 -6.31
N LYS A 76 8.46 2.65 -5.22
CA LYS A 76 9.63 1.80 -5.22
C LYS A 76 9.24 0.41 -4.75
N PHE A 77 8.86 -0.44 -5.70
CA PHE A 77 8.39 -1.79 -5.41
C PHE A 77 9.50 -2.82 -5.56
N GLN A 78 9.51 -3.82 -4.68
CA GLN A 78 10.51 -4.88 -4.65
C GLN A 78 9.85 -6.25 -4.44
N ASN A 79 10.35 -7.25 -5.18
CA ASN A 79 10.09 -8.67 -4.94
C ASN A 79 11.42 -9.44 -5.06
N GLY A 80 11.99 -9.88 -3.94
CA GLY A 80 13.36 -10.41 -3.92
C GLY A 80 14.36 -9.38 -4.47
N ASP A 81 15.11 -9.73 -5.50
CA ASP A 81 16.07 -8.85 -6.17
C ASP A 81 15.44 -7.99 -7.29
N GLN A 82 14.18 -8.26 -7.64
CA GLN A 82 13.47 -7.57 -8.72
C GLN A 82 12.87 -6.25 -8.22
N LYS A 83 12.91 -5.22 -9.08
CA LYS A 83 12.47 -3.86 -8.77
C LYS A 83 11.55 -3.31 -9.84
N ALA A 84 10.41 -2.77 -9.43
CA ALA A 84 9.45 -2.10 -10.29
C ALA A 84 9.19 -0.66 -9.82
N SER A 85 9.01 0.26 -10.76
CA SER A 85 8.59 1.63 -10.47
C SER A 85 7.08 1.80 -10.40
N ASN A 86 6.33 0.84 -10.94
CA ASN A 86 4.87 0.89 -11.00
C ASN A 86 4.25 -0.47 -10.67
N LEU A 87 3.05 -0.43 -10.09
CA LEU A 87 2.11 -1.56 -10.08
C LEU A 87 0.80 -1.13 -10.74
N GLU A 88 0.27 -2.00 -11.58
CA GLU A 88 -1.12 -1.94 -12.05
C GLU A 88 -1.87 -3.12 -11.46
N PHE A 89 -3.09 -2.91 -10.96
CA PHE A 89 -3.94 -4.01 -10.50
C PHE A 89 -5.41 -3.64 -10.45
N SER A 90 -6.25 -4.65 -10.31
CA SER A 90 -7.67 -4.51 -10.03
C SER A 90 -7.97 -4.70 -8.56
N VAL A 91 -8.89 -3.90 -8.01
CA VAL A 91 -9.34 -3.99 -6.62
C VAL A 91 -10.85 -3.77 -6.54
N LEU A 92 -11.57 -4.61 -5.77
CA LEU A 92 -12.99 -4.37 -5.50
C LEU A 92 -13.18 -3.09 -4.67
N ALA A 93 -14.29 -2.39 -4.89
CA ALA A 93 -14.63 -1.22 -4.08
C ALA A 93 -14.83 -1.56 -2.60
N SER A 94 -15.16 -2.81 -2.28
CA SER A 94 -15.22 -3.32 -0.90
C SER A 94 -13.84 -3.55 -0.26
N GLY A 95 -12.76 -3.45 -1.04
CA GLY A 95 -11.39 -3.75 -0.60
C GLY A 95 -11.12 -5.24 -0.32
N LYS A 96 -12.04 -6.15 -0.63
CA LYS A 96 -11.91 -7.57 -0.24
C LYS A 96 -11.02 -8.40 -1.16
N SER A 97 -10.82 -7.97 -2.40
CA SER A 97 -10.10 -8.74 -3.42
C SER A 97 -9.22 -7.84 -4.27
N VAL A 98 -8.02 -8.33 -4.59
CA VAL A 98 -7.04 -7.72 -5.50
C VAL A 98 -6.54 -8.78 -6.49
N TRP A 99 -6.48 -8.44 -7.78
CA TRP A 99 -6.04 -9.37 -8.83
C TRP A 99 -5.43 -8.65 -10.03
N ALA A 100 -4.90 -9.43 -10.97
CA ALA A 100 -4.24 -8.95 -12.19
C ALA A 100 -3.11 -7.96 -11.85
N LEU A 101 -2.28 -8.30 -10.87
CA LEU A 101 -1.12 -7.48 -10.52
C LEU A 101 -0.14 -7.47 -11.69
N ARG A 102 0.33 -6.29 -12.05
CA ARG A 102 1.37 -6.10 -13.06
C ARG A 102 2.42 -5.15 -12.52
N PRO A 103 3.59 -5.65 -12.12
CA PRO A 103 4.74 -4.83 -11.78
C PRO A 103 5.51 -4.47 -13.05
N PHE A 104 5.79 -3.19 -13.32
CA PHE A 104 6.51 -2.77 -14.54
C PHE A 104 7.33 -1.49 -14.32
N ASN A 105 8.26 -1.25 -15.25
CA ASN A 105 9.07 -0.03 -15.31
C ASN A 105 8.64 0.85 -16.49
N ASP A 106 8.77 2.17 -16.32
CA ASP A 106 8.40 3.17 -17.34
C ASP A 106 9.19 2.99 -18.66
N ASP A 107 10.39 2.39 -18.59
CA ASP A 107 11.33 2.29 -19.70
C ASP A 107 10.88 1.36 -20.83
N ASN A 108 10.12 0.31 -20.51
CA ASN A 108 9.75 -0.74 -21.48
C ASN A 108 8.30 -1.23 -21.38
N ASN A 109 7.55 -0.81 -20.34
CA ASN A 109 6.18 -1.25 -20.07
C ASN A 109 6.02 -2.79 -20.07
N GLN A 110 7.10 -3.51 -19.79
CA GLN A 110 7.12 -4.96 -19.64
C GLN A 110 7.03 -5.32 -18.17
N ASP A 111 6.42 -6.48 -17.90
CA ASP A 111 6.30 -6.98 -16.54
C ASP A 111 7.70 -7.33 -15.99
N VAL A 112 7.99 -6.87 -14.77
CA VAL A 112 9.27 -7.14 -14.09
C VAL A 112 9.28 -8.54 -13.50
N TRP A 113 8.13 -9.02 -13.02
CA TRP A 113 7.94 -10.38 -12.51
C TRP A 113 6.50 -10.85 -12.71
N GLU A 114 6.33 -12.17 -12.74
CA GLU A 114 5.01 -12.79 -12.83
C GLU A 114 4.35 -12.81 -11.45
N GLU A 115 3.20 -12.15 -11.33
CA GLU A 115 2.35 -12.21 -10.13
C GLU A 115 0.91 -11.95 -10.56
N THR A 116 0.01 -12.90 -10.40
CA THR A 116 -1.35 -12.74 -10.94
C THR A 116 -2.38 -12.32 -9.89
N SER A 117 -2.05 -12.47 -8.60
CA SER A 117 -2.98 -12.20 -7.50
C SER A 117 -2.25 -11.93 -6.19
N VAL A 118 -2.81 -11.05 -5.35
CA VAL A 118 -2.26 -10.76 -4.03
C VAL A 118 -3.28 -11.14 -2.97
N ASN A 119 -2.90 -12.04 -2.06
CA ASN A 119 -3.73 -12.32 -0.89
C ASN A 119 -3.54 -11.25 0.18
N ILE A 120 -4.38 -10.21 0.13
CA ILE A 120 -4.35 -9.11 1.09
C ILE A 120 -4.78 -9.50 2.52
N ASN A 121 -5.33 -10.70 2.73
CA ASN A 121 -5.76 -11.19 4.03
C ASN A 121 -4.64 -11.89 4.82
N ASP A 122 -3.53 -12.27 4.19
CA ASP A 122 -2.40 -12.93 4.88
C ASP A 122 -1.50 -11.96 5.65
N ILE A 123 -1.73 -10.65 5.52
CA ILE A 123 -0.90 -9.58 6.10
C ILE A 123 -1.31 -9.22 7.54
N GLY A 124 -2.18 -10.02 8.17
CA GLY A 124 -2.72 -9.81 9.53
C GLY A 124 -2.13 -10.71 10.62
N ARG A 125 -1.13 -11.54 10.30
CA ARG A 125 -0.44 -12.42 11.27
C ARG A 125 1.05 -12.09 11.31
N ILE A 126 1.41 -10.96 11.90
CA ILE A 126 2.76 -10.69 12.39
C ILE A 126 2.63 -10.21 13.83
#